data_AF-A0A6C0LXJ1-F1
#
_entry.id   AF-A0A6C0LXJ1-F1
#
_cell.length_a   1.000
_cell.length_b   1.000
_cell.length_c   1.000
_cell.angle_alpha   90.00
_cell.angle_beta   90.00
_cell.angle_gamma   90.00
#
_symmetry.space_group_name_H-M   'P 1'
#
loop_
_entity.id
_entity.type
_entity.pdbx_description
1 polymer ?
#
loop_
_entity_poly.entity_id
_entity_poly.type
_entity_poly.pdbx_seq_one_letter_code
_entity_poly.pdbx_strand_id
1 'polypeptide(L)'
;MNSNENKQMLWELLRDNKAFDGFSNTQYQKVIQTFNTTMTTIGDVKSTNPLIEQNKIFISEMMSRLQTIKSEPETTPKNDAQLLTRDEIQTQKRNEFEKNLERRQQEFTKYMDLHIPDDIDFSDKKTEEPIQNVDTLIHAKMKERSYDSILVNDATSYDVSGVVIETIKAETKTKKAIINNTDEDMLVGDITPNELTLDYNTMNEEKQMPGQMPEHTLESLNKRIIQLETMQRTILDELARK
;
A
#
# COMPACT_ATOMS: atom_id res chain seq x y z
N MET A 1 -17.67 12.51 -15.54
CA MET A 1 -17.45 12.68 -14.09
C MET A 1 -17.10 11.38 -13.36
N ASN A 2 -17.97 10.37 -13.33
CA ASN A 2 -17.95 9.27 -12.35
C ASN A 2 -16.97 8.09 -12.59
N SER A 3 -16.03 8.18 -13.54
CA SER A 3 -15.04 7.10 -13.71
C SER A 3 -14.09 7.04 -12.51
N ASN A 4 -13.58 5.85 -12.22
CA ASN A 4 -12.70 5.62 -11.08
C ASN A 4 -11.39 6.41 -11.20
N GLU A 5 -10.87 6.53 -12.42
CA GLU A 5 -9.65 7.30 -12.70
C GLU A 5 -9.84 8.79 -12.37
N ASN A 6 -10.96 9.39 -12.78
CA ASN A 6 -11.24 10.80 -12.49
C ASN A 6 -11.48 11.05 -10.99
N LYS A 7 -12.15 10.11 -10.31
CA LYS A 7 -12.34 10.17 -8.85
C LYS A 7 -11.00 10.10 -8.11
N GLN A 8 -10.14 9.16 -8.51
CA GLN A 8 -8.82 9.00 -7.92
C GLN A 8 -7.97 10.26 -8.14
N MET A 9 -7.91 10.78 -9.37
CA MET A 9 -7.18 12.01 -9.68
C MET A 9 -7.63 13.19 -8.82
N LEU A 10 -8.95 13.41 -8.69
CA LEU A 10 -9.50 14.51 -7.88
C LEU A 10 -9.21 14.32 -6.39
N TRP A 11 -9.25 13.08 -5.91
CA TRP A 11 -8.92 12.75 -4.53
C TRP A 11 -7.44 13.00 -4.21
N GLU A 12 -6.54 12.53 -5.08
CA GLU A 12 -5.10 12.75 -4.97
C GLU A 12 -4.78 14.25 -5.03
N LEU A 13 -5.38 14.99 -5.96
CA LEU A 13 -5.20 16.44 -6.06
C LEU A 13 -5.58 17.15 -4.76
N LEU A 14 -6.73 16.81 -4.16
CA LEU A 14 -7.16 17.43 -2.89
C LEU A 14 -6.24 17.04 -1.73
N ARG A 15 -5.78 15.78 -1.69
CA ARG A 15 -4.83 15.30 -0.69
C ARG A 15 -3.50 16.03 -0.78
N ASP A 16 -2.93 16.13 -1.97
CA ASP A 16 -1.62 16.72 -2.20
C ASP A 16 -1.64 18.24 -1.92
N ASN A 17 -2.80 18.89 -2.10
CA ASN A 17 -3.04 20.29 -1.71
C ASN A 17 -3.45 20.47 -0.24
N LYS A 18 -3.29 19.44 0.61
CA LYS A 18 -3.56 19.50 2.06
C LYS A 18 -5.00 19.92 2.40
N ALA A 19 -5.96 19.69 1.49
CA ALA A 19 -7.36 20.05 1.71
C ALA A 19 -7.94 19.32 2.93
N PHE A 20 -7.43 18.11 3.20
CA PHE A 20 -7.84 17.23 4.29
C PHE A 20 -7.09 17.44 5.63
N ASP A 21 -6.20 18.43 5.72
CA ASP A 21 -5.49 18.70 6.96
C ASP A 21 -6.43 19.30 8.01
N GLY A 22 -6.33 18.81 9.25
CA GLY A 22 -7.09 19.30 10.39
C GLY A 22 -8.47 18.67 10.60
N PHE A 23 -8.81 17.61 9.86
CA PHE A 23 -10.01 16.81 10.15
C PHE A 23 -9.75 15.73 11.21
N SER A 24 -10.70 15.54 12.13
CA SER A 24 -10.71 14.40 13.04
C SER A 24 -11.09 13.10 12.31
N ASN A 25 -10.77 11.94 12.90
CA ASN A 25 -11.13 10.64 12.30
C ASN A 25 -12.65 10.47 12.14
N THR A 26 -13.46 11.11 13.01
CA THR A 26 -14.93 11.14 12.93
C THR A 26 -15.42 12.02 11.78
N GLN A 27 -14.77 13.17 11.53
CA GLN A 27 -15.07 14.06 10.40
C GLN A 27 -14.67 13.46 9.06
N TYR A 28 -13.66 12.59 9.02
CA TYR A 28 -13.20 11.98 7.77
C TYR A 28 -14.28 11.16 7.06
N GLN A 29 -15.17 10.50 7.83
CA GLN A 29 -16.34 9.82 7.26
C GLN A 29 -17.30 10.80 6.58
N LYS A 30 -17.57 11.96 7.21
CA LYS A 30 -18.37 13.03 6.61
C LYS A 30 -17.71 13.56 5.33
N VAL A 31 -16.38 13.67 5.31
CA VAL A 31 -15.61 14.11 4.13
C VAL A 31 -15.78 13.13 2.97
N ILE A 32 -15.62 11.82 3.20
CA ILE A 32 -15.81 10.78 2.18
C ILE A 32 -17.23 10.82 1.62
N GLN A 33 -18.24 10.92 2.49
CA GLN A 33 -19.64 11.03 2.07
C GLN A 33 -19.86 12.28 1.21
N THR A 34 -19.38 13.43 1.69
CA THR A 34 -19.50 14.71 0.99
C THR A 34 -18.83 14.67 -0.39
N PHE A 35 -17.66 14.03 -0.50
CA PHE A 35 -16.96 13.83 -1.76
C PHE A 35 -17.84 13.07 -2.75
N ASN A 36 -18.34 11.90 -2.34
CA ASN A 36 -19.18 11.05 -3.20
C ASN A 36 -20.49 11.72 -3.61
N THR A 37 -21.18 12.39 -2.67
CA THR A 37 -22.42 13.12 -2.96
C THR A 37 -22.20 14.26 -3.94
N THR A 38 -21.12 15.03 -3.76
CA THR A 38 -20.76 16.15 -4.66
C THR A 38 -20.42 15.62 -6.06
N MET A 39 -19.73 14.48 -6.14
CA MET A 39 -19.38 13.83 -7.40
C MET A 39 -20.63 13.39 -8.19
N THR A 40 -21.58 12.75 -7.52
CA THR A 40 -22.85 12.33 -8.12
C THR A 40 -23.69 13.54 -8.52
N THR A 41 -23.80 14.55 -7.66
CA THR A 41 -24.60 15.76 -7.93
C THR A 41 -24.10 16.52 -9.15
N ILE A 42 -22.78 16.70 -9.28
CA ILE A 42 -22.19 17.39 -10.45
C ILE A 42 -22.30 16.52 -11.70
N GLY A 43 -22.13 15.20 -11.56
CA GLY A 43 -22.31 14.25 -12.65
C GLY A 43 -23.73 14.26 -13.23
N ASP A 44 -24.75 14.38 -12.38
CA ASP A 44 -26.15 14.29 -12.77
C ASP A 44 -26.70 15.65 -13.24
N VAL A 45 -26.37 16.75 -12.55
CA VAL A 45 -26.92 18.10 -12.83
C VAL A 45 -26.18 18.81 -13.96
N LYS A 46 -24.88 18.50 -14.19
CA LYS A 46 -24.03 19.22 -15.14
C LYS A 46 -23.43 18.33 -16.22
N SER A 47 -24.13 17.24 -16.58
CA SER A 47 -23.67 16.26 -17.59
C SER A 47 -23.38 16.86 -18.97
N THR A 48 -23.97 18.02 -19.29
CA THR A 48 -23.76 18.78 -20.53
C THR A 48 -22.44 19.55 -20.59
N ASN A 49 -21.77 19.78 -19.46
CA ASN A 49 -20.48 20.48 -19.44
C ASN A 49 -19.32 19.54 -19.79
N PRO A 50 -18.26 20.04 -20.47
CA PRO A 50 -17.02 19.28 -20.64
C PRO A 50 -16.45 18.80 -19.30
N LEU A 51 -15.82 17.62 -19.29
CA LEU A 51 -15.29 16.99 -18.07
C LEU A 51 -14.38 17.93 -17.26
N ILE A 52 -13.58 18.75 -17.94
CA ILE A 52 -12.68 19.72 -17.30
C ILE A 52 -13.45 20.79 -16.51
N GLU A 53 -14.58 21.26 -17.04
CA GLU A 53 -15.42 22.25 -16.37
C GLU A 53 -16.16 21.61 -15.19
N GLN A 54 -16.62 20.37 -15.34
CA GLN A 54 -17.19 19.62 -14.21
C GLN A 54 -16.17 19.45 -13.07
N ASN A 55 -14.91 19.11 -13.40
CA ASN A 55 -13.83 18.96 -12.42
C ASN A 55 -13.50 20.27 -11.69
N LYS A 56 -13.45 21.41 -12.41
CA LYS A 56 -13.24 22.74 -11.78
C LYS A 56 -14.36 23.11 -10.80
N ILE A 57 -15.60 22.88 -11.21
CA ILE A 57 -16.78 23.13 -10.40
C ILE A 57 -16.73 22.24 -9.16
N PHE A 58 -16.37 20.97 -9.32
CA PHE A 58 -16.23 20.03 -8.22
C PHE A 58 -15.20 20.48 -7.20
N ILE A 59 -14.00 20.86 -7.62
CA ILE A 59 -12.95 21.32 -6.69
C ILE A 59 -13.43 22.53 -5.90
N SER A 60 -14.09 23.49 -6.57
CA SER A 60 -14.60 24.71 -5.95
C SER A 60 -15.70 24.40 -4.91
N GLU A 61 -16.64 23.53 -5.27
CA GLU A 61 -17.76 23.14 -4.40
C GLU A 61 -17.29 22.27 -3.23
N MET A 62 -16.39 21.33 -3.49
CA MET A 62 -15.78 20.48 -2.47
C MET A 62 -15.00 21.31 -1.47
N MET A 63 -14.19 22.27 -1.92
CA MET A 63 -13.44 23.15 -1.02
C MET A 63 -14.36 23.96 -0.11
N SER A 64 -15.46 24.49 -0.65
CA SER A 64 -16.48 25.19 0.15
C SER A 64 -17.12 24.27 1.21
N ARG A 65 -17.53 23.06 0.82
CA ARG A 65 -18.13 22.09 1.74
C ARG A 65 -17.15 21.62 2.82
N LEU A 66 -15.87 21.46 2.48
CA LEU A 66 -14.81 21.13 3.44
C LEU A 66 -14.65 22.23 4.51
N GLN A 67 -14.73 23.51 4.14
CA GLN A 67 -14.68 24.62 5.10
C GLN A 67 -15.87 24.59 6.07
N THR A 68 -17.07 24.24 5.58
CA THR A 68 -18.26 24.07 6.43
C THR A 68 -18.07 22.94 7.44
N ILE A 69 -17.50 21.80 7.02
CA ILE A 69 -17.23 20.67 7.93
C ILE A 69 -16.19 21.04 8.99
N LYS A 70 -15.16 21.83 8.64
CA LYS A 70 -14.16 22.33 9.61
C LYS A 70 -14.75 23.32 10.62
N SER A 71 -15.74 24.10 10.17
CA SER A 71 -16.38 25.15 10.98
C SER A 71 -17.55 24.64 11.82
N GLU A 72 -18.04 23.42 11.55
CA GLU A 72 -19.09 22.80 12.33
C GLU A 72 -18.51 22.46 13.71
N PRO A 73 -19.01 23.08 14.81
CA PRO A 73 -18.61 22.65 16.13
C PRO A 73 -19.00 21.18 16.25
N GLU A 74 -18.04 20.32 16.59
CA GLU A 74 -18.29 18.91 16.85
C GLU A 74 -19.49 18.78 17.81
N THR A 75 -20.68 18.53 17.27
CA THR A 75 -21.89 18.14 18.01
C THR A 75 -21.84 16.64 18.28
N THR A 76 -20.64 16.13 18.56
CA THR A 76 -20.57 15.00 19.47
C THR A 76 -20.92 15.58 20.84
N PRO A 77 -21.73 14.93 21.68
CA PRO A 77 -21.54 15.17 23.10
C PRO A 77 -20.04 14.95 23.30
N LYS A 78 -19.35 15.99 23.77
CA LYS A 78 -18.13 15.77 24.51
C LYS A 78 -18.57 14.79 25.59
N ASN A 79 -18.43 13.49 25.32
CA ASN A 79 -18.03 12.60 26.37
C ASN A 79 -16.83 13.33 26.91
N ASP A 80 -17.02 13.87 28.10
CA ASP A 80 -16.00 14.58 28.82
C ASP A 80 -14.69 13.84 28.56
N ALA A 81 -13.60 14.58 28.47
CA ALA A 81 -12.35 14.00 28.90
C ALA A 81 -12.60 13.52 30.34
N GLN A 82 -13.18 12.31 30.48
CA GLN A 82 -13.31 11.60 31.72
C GLN A 82 -11.86 11.49 32.11
N LEU A 83 -11.50 12.26 33.14
CA LEU A 83 -10.17 12.28 33.71
C LEU A 83 -9.84 10.83 33.98
N LEU A 84 -9.12 10.19 33.06
CA LEU A 84 -8.82 8.78 33.15
C LEU A 84 -7.89 8.68 34.34
N THR A 85 -8.33 7.97 35.37
CA THR A 85 -7.52 7.81 36.57
C THR A 85 -6.25 7.07 36.17
N ARG A 86 -5.12 7.35 36.84
CA ARG A 86 -3.83 6.70 36.55
C ARG A 86 -3.95 5.17 36.40
N ASP A 87 -4.82 4.55 37.19
CA ASP A 87 -5.09 3.12 37.17
C ASP A 87 -5.83 2.66 35.90
N GLU A 88 -6.73 3.46 35.36
CA GLU A 88 -7.43 3.19 34.11
C GLU A 88 -6.46 3.27 32.92
N ILE A 89 -5.55 4.25 32.91
CA ILE A 89 -4.49 4.37 31.89
C ILE A 89 -3.55 3.16 31.96
N GLN A 90 -3.17 2.74 33.17
CA GLN A 90 -2.30 1.58 33.35
C GLN A 90 -2.98 0.29 32.88
N THR A 91 -4.28 0.14 33.17
CA THR A 91 -5.08 -1.01 32.74
C THR A 91 -5.24 -1.02 31.21
N GLN A 92 -5.52 0.13 30.60
CA GLN A 92 -5.60 0.26 29.15
C GLN A 92 -4.28 -0.14 28.48
N LYS A 93 -3.15 0.40 28.96
CA LYS A 93 -1.82 0.06 28.42
C LYS A 93 -1.49 -1.42 28.58
N ARG A 94 -1.87 -2.03 29.71
CA ARG A 94 -1.71 -3.48 29.93
C ARG A 94 -2.53 -4.28 28.92
N ASN A 95 -3.79 -3.90 28.71
CA ASN A 95 -4.68 -4.58 27.76
C ASN A 95 -4.19 -4.44 26.31
N GLU A 96 -3.70 -3.25 25.93
CA GLU A 96 -3.10 -3.02 24.61
C GLU A 96 -1.83 -3.84 24.40
N PHE A 97 -1.00 -3.96 25.45
CA PHE A 97 0.19 -4.81 25.42
C PHE A 97 -0.19 -6.29 25.25
N GLU A 98 -1.13 -6.80 26.05
CA GLU A 98 -1.58 -8.20 25.99
C GLU A 98 -2.13 -8.54 24.60
N LYS A 99 -2.97 -7.67 24.04
CA LYS A 99 -3.52 -7.84 22.68
C LYS A 99 -2.43 -7.86 21.61
N ASN A 100 -1.41 -7.01 21.75
CA ASN A 100 -0.28 -7.01 20.82
C ASN A 100 0.57 -8.26 20.97
N LEU A 101 0.78 -8.73 22.20
CA LEU A 101 1.52 -9.95 22.47
C LEU A 101 0.81 -11.16 21.85
N GLU A 102 -0.50 -11.30 22.08
CA GLU A 102 -1.31 -12.37 21.52
C GLU A 102 -1.27 -12.36 19.99
N ARG A 103 -1.44 -11.19 19.37
CA ARG A 103 -1.32 -11.04 17.90
C ARG A 103 0.05 -11.49 17.40
N ARG A 104 1.14 -11.10 18.07
CA ARG A 104 2.51 -11.50 17.67
C ARG A 104 2.74 -12.99 17.84
N GLN A 105 2.19 -13.62 18.87
CA GLN A 105 2.25 -15.08 19.06
C GLN A 105 1.50 -15.83 17.96
N GLN A 106 0.30 -15.34 17.58
CA GLN A 106 -0.47 -15.91 16.47
C GLN A 106 0.26 -15.74 15.14
N GLU A 107 0.83 -14.57 14.87
CA GLU A 107 1.68 -14.33 13.69
C GLU A 107 2.87 -15.28 13.66
N PHE A 108 3.60 -15.40 14.77
CA PHE A 108 4.73 -16.32 14.88
C PHE A 108 4.32 -17.76 14.61
N THR A 109 3.23 -18.22 15.23
CA THR A 109 2.70 -19.58 15.02
C THR A 109 2.34 -19.80 13.56
N LYS A 110 1.70 -18.82 12.91
CA LYS A 110 1.37 -18.88 11.48
C LYS A 110 2.60 -18.97 10.58
N TYR A 111 3.72 -18.34 10.95
CA TYR A 111 4.97 -18.44 10.19
C TYR A 111 5.74 -19.74 10.46
N MET A 112 5.62 -20.29 11.67
CA MET A 112 6.22 -21.57 12.03
C MET A 112 5.43 -22.76 11.47
N ASP A 113 4.12 -22.60 11.29
CA ASP A 113 3.26 -23.56 10.61
C ASP A 113 3.50 -23.45 9.09
N LEU A 114 4.52 -24.18 8.63
CA LEU A 114 4.84 -24.33 7.23
C LEU A 114 3.70 -25.08 6.55
N HIS A 115 2.74 -24.35 5.97
CA HIS A 115 1.82 -24.95 5.02
C HIS A 115 2.67 -25.41 3.82
N ILE A 116 2.84 -26.72 3.69
CA ILE A 116 3.39 -27.31 2.48
C ILE A 116 2.22 -27.34 1.50
N PRO A 117 2.31 -26.68 0.32
CA PRO A 117 1.31 -26.84 -0.72
C PRO A 117 1.14 -28.33 -1.05
N ASP A 118 -0.10 -28.75 -1.35
CA ASP A 118 -0.33 -30.10 -1.85
C ASP A 118 0.51 -30.36 -3.11
N ASP A 119 1.00 -31.59 -3.26
CA ASP A 119 1.79 -31.98 -4.42
C ASP A 119 1.02 -31.68 -5.72
N ILE A 120 1.68 -31.00 -6.65
CA ILE A 120 1.10 -30.71 -7.96
C ILE A 120 0.92 -32.02 -8.72
N ASP A 121 -0.34 -32.34 -9.02
CA ASP A 121 -0.66 -33.51 -9.83
C ASP A 121 -0.47 -33.21 -11.31
N PHE A 122 0.67 -33.66 -11.85
CA PHE A 122 0.99 -33.58 -13.28
C PHE A 122 0.38 -34.71 -14.12
N SER A 123 -0.49 -35.55 -13.54
CA SER A 123 -1.17 -36.56 -14.36
C SER A 123 -2.11 -35.87 -15.34
N ASP A 124 -2.00 -36.26 -16.60
CA ASP A 124 -2.87 -35.79 -17.67
C ASP A 124 -4.26 -36.45 -17.49
N LYS A 125 -5.05 -35.90 -16.56
CA LYS A 125 -6.39 -36.41 -16.22
C LYS A 125 -7.45 -36.01 -17.25
N LYS A 126 -7.08 -35.17 -18.22
CA LYS A 126 -7.97 -34.80 -19.31
C LYS A 126 -7.72 -35.80 -20.43
N THR A 127 -8.59 -36.81 -20.52
CA THR A 127 -8.65 -37.65 -21.70
C THR A 127 -8.94 -36.75 -22.90
N GLU A 128 -7.92 -36.44 -23.70
CA GLU A 128 -8.12 -35.73 -24.95
C GLU A 128 -9.05 -36.56 -25.83
N GLU A 129 -10.22 -36.02 -26.15
CA GLU A 129 -11.13 -36.67 -27.08
C GLU A 129 -10.48 -36.71 -28.47
N PRO A 130 -10.62 -37.81 -29.23
CA PRO A 130 -10.16 -37.86 -30.60
C PRO A 130 -10.77 -36.70 -31.39
N ILE A 131 -9.93 -35.92 -32.07
CA ILE A 131 -10.37 -34.78 -32.88
C ILE A 131 -11.40 -35.27 -33.90
N GLN A 132 -12.65 -34.83 -33.76
CA GLN A 132 -13.71 -35.17 -34.72
C GLN A 132 -13.71 -34.18 -35.88
N ASN A 133 -14.07 -34.67 -37.07
CA ASN A 133 -14.24 -33.85 -38.28
C ASN A 133 -12.99 -33.10 -38.73
N VAL A 134 -11.84 -33.79 -38.70
CA VAL A 134 -10.55 -33.27 -39.18
C VAL A 134 -10.66 -32.65 -40.57
N ASP A 135 -11.36 -33.30 -41.50
CA ASP A 135 -11.53 -32.81 -42.86
C ASP A 135 -12.29 -31.47 -42.91
N THR A 136 -13.31 -31.29 -42.08
CA THR A 136 -14.05 -30.02 -41.99
C THR A 136 -13.17 -28.92 -41.42
N LEU A 137 -12.39 -29.23 -40.38
CA LEU A 137 -11.47 -28.27 -39.76
C LEU A 137 -10.35 -27.86 -40.71
N ILE A 138 -9.79 -28.82 -41.45
CA ILE A 138 -8.78 -28.58 -42.49
C ILE A 138 -9.36 -27.69 -43.59
N HIS A 139 -10.54 -28.01 -44.12
CA HIS A 139 -11.18 -27.18 -45.15
C HIS A 139 -11.49 -25.77 -44.64
N ALA A 140 -11.98 -25.63 -43.41
CA ALA A 140 -12.23 -24.32 -42.80
C ALA A 140 -10.93 -23.51 -42.69
N LYS A 141 -9.83 -24.13 -42.24
CA LYS A 141 -8.52 -23.47 -42.16
C LYS A 141 -7.88 -23.18 -43.51
N MET A 142 -8.06 -24.04 -44.52
CA MET A 142 -7.63 -23.75 -45.90
C MET A 142 -8.39 -22.57 -46.49
N LYS A 143 -9.71 -22.51 -46.25
CA LYS A 143 -10.55 -21.40 -46.69
C LYS A 143 -10.16 -20.08 -46.00
N GLU A 144 -9.93 -20.10 -44.69
CA GLU A 144 -9.42 -18.94 -43.93
C GLU A 144 -8.13 -18.40 -44.56
N ARG A 145 -7.15 -19.27 -44.81
CA ARG A 145 -5.88 -18.90 -45.47
C ARG A 145 -6.03 -18.41 -46.91
N SER A 146 -7.05 -18.87 -47.64
CA SER A 146 -7.29 -18.40 -49.01
C SER A 146 -7.65 -16.91 -49.06
N TYR A 147 -8.37 -16.39 -48.05
CA TYR A 147 -8.69 -14.97 -47.98
C TYR A 147 -7.47 -14.11 -47.66
N ASP A 148 -6.55 -14.60 -46.83
CA ASP A 148 -5.29 -13.91 -46.51
C ASP A 148 -4.41 -13.71 -47.75
N SER A 149 -4.49 -14.63 -48.74
CA SER A 149 -3.72 -14.56 -49.98
C SER A 149 -4.28 -13.60 -51.04
N ILE A 150 -5.58 -13.27 -50.99
CA ILE A 150 -6.24 -12.40 -51.98
C ILE A 150 -5.94 -10.91 -51.73
N LEU A 151 -5.44 -10.55 -50.54
CA LEU A 151 -5.05 -9.17 -50.22
C LEU A 151 -3.68 -8.76 -50.79
N VAL A 152 -2.98 -9.67 -51.49
CA VAL A 152 -1.72 -9.38 -52.18
C VAL A 152 -1.89 -9.69 -53.66
N ASN A 153 -2.51 -8.77 -54.40
CA ASN A 153 -2.23 -8.44 -55.81
C ASN A 153 -3.40 -7.65 -56.42
N ASP A 154 -3.35 -6.34 -56.22
CA ASP A 154 -3.99 -5.39 -57.15
C ASP A 154 -3.09 -4.15 -57.26
N ALA A 155 -1.84 -4.38 -57.66
CA ALA A 155 -0.96 -3.34 -58.17
C ALA A 155 0.09 -3.93 -59.12
N THR A 156 -0.13 -3.67 -60.41
CA THR A 156 0.86 -3.58 -61.49
C THR A 156 1.48 -4.86 -62.07
N SER A 157 1.15 -5.09 -63.35
CA SER A 157 1.89 -5.93 -64.29
C SER A 157 3.22 -5.28 -64.70
N TYR A 158 4.32 -6.04 -64.82
CA TYR A 158 5.35 -5.84 -65.86
C TYR A 158 6.04 -7.16 -66.21
N ASP A 159 6.59 -7.17 -67.42
CA ASP A 159 7.10 -8.24 -68.26
C ASP A 159 8.50 -8.80 -67.85
N VAL A 160 8.81 -9.93 -68.47
CA VAL A 160 10.04 -10.73 -68.52
C VAL A 160 11.33 -9.89 -68.64
N SER A 161 12.30 -10.20 -67.77
CA SER A 161 13.77 -10.25 -68.01
C SER A 161 14.55 -9.74 -66.78
N GLY A 162 15.42 -10.59 -66.21
CA GLY A 162 16.53 -10.12 -65.38
C GLY A 162 16.37 -10.38 -63.89
N VAL A 163 17.15 -11.33 -63.41
CA VAL A 163 17.39 -11.64 -62.00
C VAL A 163 17.77 -10.39 -61.21
N VAL A 164 17.02 -10.09 -60.14
CA VAL A 164 17.56 -9.62 -58.86
C VAL A 164 16.73 -10.27 -57.75
N ILE A 165 17.28 -11.30 -57.11
CA ILE A 165 16.79 -11.78 -55.82
C ILE A 165 17.47 -10.90 -54.77
N GLU A 166 16.80 -9.82 -54.36
CA GLU A 166 17.17 -9.15 -53.12
C GLU A 166 16.71 -10.03 -51.96
N THR A 167 17.68 -10.67 -51.32
CA THR A 167 17.48 -11.38 -50.06
C THR A 167 17.10 -10.33 -49.02
N ILE A 168 15.83 -10.27 -48.64
CA ILE A 168 15.40 -9.47 -47.49
C ILE A 168 16.07 -10.09 -46.27
N LYS A 169 17.11 -9.41 -45.77
CA LYS A 169 17.70 -9.69 -44.47
C LYS A 169 16.62 -9.47 -43.43
N ALA A 170 16.20 -10.56 -42.77
CA ALA A 170 15.35 -10.48 -41.59
C ALA A 170 16.11 -9.74 -40.48
N GLU A 171 15.80 -8.47 -40.28
CA GLU A 171 16.22 -7.74 -39.09
C GLU A 171 15.46 -8.30 -37.88
N THR A 172 16.08 -9.22 -37.16
CA THR A 172 15.65 -9.59 -35.82
C THR A 172 15.83 -8.37 -34.92
N LYS A 173 14.76 -7.61 -34.69
CA LYS A 173 14.69 -6.64 -33.59
C LYS A 173 14.70 -7.41 -32.26
N THR A 174 15.91 -7.69 -31.77
CA THR A 174 16.13 -8.00 -30.36
C THR A 174 15.79 -6.76 -29.54
N LYS A 175 14.63 -6.77 -28.89
CA LYS A 175 14.34 -5.83 -27.81
C LYS A 175 15.36 -6.11 -26.69
N LYS A 176 16.39 -5.26 -26.57
CA LYS A 176 17.15 -5.15 -25.32
C LYS A 176 16.18 -4.64 -24.26
N ALA A 177 15.87 -5.47 -23.27
CA ALA A 177 15.27 -5.02 -22.03
C ALA A 177 16.28 -4.07 -21.36
N ILE A 178 15.91 -2.80 -21.26
CA ILE A 178 16.59 -1.86 -20.36
C ILE A 178 16.06 -2.20 -18.97
N ILE A 179 16.91 -2.83 -18.16
CA ILE A 179 16.70 -2.99 -16.73
C ILE A 179 17.09 -1.64 -16.12
N ASN A 180 16.10 -0.85 -15.72
CA ASN A 180 16.35 0.28 -14.83
C ASN A 180 16.48 -0.29 -13.42
N ASN A 181 17.73 -0.43 -12.95
CA ASN A 181 18.02 -0.52 -11.52
C ASN A 181 17.66 0.84 -10.90
N THR A 182 16.61 0.87 -10.09
CA THR A 182 16.44 1.89 -9.06
C THR A 182 16.93 1.29 -7.76
N ASP A 183 18.04 1.81 -7.24
CA ASP A 183 18.29 1.99 -5.81
C ASP A 183 19.63 2.72 -5.68
N GLU A 184 19.57 4.04 -5.49
CA GLU A 184 20.54 4.87 -4.73
C GLU A 184 20.09 6.33 -4.83
N ASP A 185 19.42 6.81 -3.77
CA ASP A 185 19.57 8.16 -3.18
C ASP A 185 18.38 8.45 -2.23
N MET A 186 18.52 7.96 -1.00
CA MET A 186 17.82 8.54 0.15
C MET A 186 18.77 9.49 0.87
N LEU A 187 18.46 10.78 0.81
CA LEU A 187 19.05 11.83 1.65
C LEU A 187 18.88 11.48 3.14
N VAL A 188 19.96 11.03 3.76
CA VAL A 188 20.12 10.98 5.22
C VAL A 188 20.50 12.38 5.68
N GLY A 189 19.66 13.00 6.50
CA GLY A 189 20.00 14.23 7.21
C GLY A 189 21.05 13.96 8.28
N ASP A 190 22.06 14.82 8.32
CA ASP A 190 23.18 14.78 9.25
C ASP A 190 22.73 14.75 10.73
N ILE A 191 23.21 13.75 11.46
CA ILE A 191 23.29 13.79 12.92
C ILE A 191 24.77 13.64 13.27
N THR A 192 25.33 14.67 13.87
CA THR A 192 26.72 14.71 14.35
C THR A 192 26.95 13.69 15.48
N PRO A 193 28.12 13.03 15.53
CA PRO A 193 28.42 12.04 16.55
C PRO A 193 28.85 12.74 17.84
N ASN A 194 28.06 12.61 18.90
CA ASN A 194 28.56 12.83 20.26
C ASN A 194 28.87 11.47 20.87
N GLU A 195 30.13 11.31 21.24
CA GLU A 195 30.78 10.11 21.78
C GLU A 195 30.07 9.58 23.04
N LEU A 196 29.77 8.27 23.05
CA LEU A 196 29.79 7.49 24.28
C LEU A 196 30.56 6.20 24.02
N THR A 197 31.75 6.12 24.59
CA THR A 197 32.64 4.96 24.55
C THR A 197 32.00 3.76 25.25
N LEU A 198 31.92 2.62 24.56
CA LEU A 198 31.69 1.32 25.19
C LEU A 198 33.04 0.75 25.62
N ASP A 199 33.25 0.64 26.93
CA ASP A 199 34.33 -0.15 27.51
C ASP A 199 33.93 -1.64 27.45
N TYR A 200 34.55 -2.38 26.53
CA TYR A 200 34.42 -3.83 26.43
C TYR A 200 35.39 -4.47 27.41
N ASN A 201 34.90 -4.90 28.57
CA ASN A 201 35.53 -5.96 29.34
C ASN A 201 34.48 -6.71 30.16
N THR A 202 34.11 -7.91 29.71
CA THR A 202 34.43 -9.18 30.38
C THR A 202 33.74 -10.30 29.60
N MET A 203 34.52 -11.05 28.83
CA MET A 203 34.13 -12.41 28.46
C MET A 203 34.14 -13.25 29.74
N ASN A 204 33.04 -13.93 30.01
CA ASN A 204 33.11 -15.28 30.54
C ASN A 204 31.92 -16.07 30.01
N GLU A 205 32.26 -17.09 29.23
CA GLU A 205 31.36 -18.13 28.77
C GLU A 205 30.85 -18.92 29.97
N GLU A 206 29.53 -18.91 30.21
CA GLU A 206 28.87 -20.12 30.71
C GLU A 206 27.58 -20.35 29.90
N LYS A 207 27.56 -21.54 29.31
CA LYS A 207 26.54 -22.08 28.42
C LYS A 207 25.29 -22.40 29.26
N GLN A 208 24.19 -21.68 29.07
CA GLN A 208 22.89 -22.07 29.64
C GLN A 208 21.77 -21.98 28.59
N MET A 209 20.87 -22.97 28.67
CA MET A 209 19.77 -23.31 27.76
C MET A 209 18.77 -22.16 27.51
N PRO A 210 18.04 -22.15 26.38
CA PRO A 210 17.11 -21.07 26.07
C PRO A 210 15.89 -21.14 27.00
N GLY A 211 15.74 -20.15 27.87
CA GLY A 211 14.57 -20.07 28.75
C GLY A 211 14.65 -19.17 29.98
N GLN A 212 15.80 -18.58 30.30
CA GLN A 212 15.92 -17.65 31.45
C GLN A 212 16.56 -16.33 31.02
N MET A 213 15.80 -15.24 31.17
CA MET A 213 16.33 -13.88 31.07
C MET A 213 17.38 -13.68 32.17
N PRO A 214 18.57 -13.10 31.89
CA PRO A 214 19.62 -12.96 32.90
C PRO A 214 19.13 -12.08 34.05
N GLU A 215 19.08 -12.64 35.26
CA GLU A 215 18.59 -12.00 36.50
C GLU A 215 19.24 -10.63 36.77
N HIS A 216 20.50 -10.47 36.35
CA HIS A 216 21.27 -9.22 36.41
C HIS A 216 20.62 -8.06 35.62
N THR A 217 19.90 -8.35 34.53
CA THR A 217 19.17 -7.32 33.76
C THR A 217 17.90 -6.87 34.45
N LEU A 218 17.21 -7.78 35.14
CA LEU A 218 15.96 -7.48 35.85
C LEU A 218 16.23 -6.65 37.11
N GLU A 219 17.30 -6.98 37.82
CA GLU A 219 17.71 -6.23 39.00
C GLU A 219 18.19 -4.80 38.64
N SER A 220 18.89 -4.66 37.51
CA SER A 220 19.28 -3.36 36.95
C SER A 220 18.05 -2.52 36.56
N LEU A 221 17.07 -3.14 35.89
CA LEU A 221 15.79 -2.51 35.55
C LEU A 221 15.02 -2.08 36.80
N ASN A 222 14.93 -2.94 37.81
CA ASN A 222 14.26 -2.62 39.08
C ASN A 222 14.95 -1.47 39.82
N LYS A 223 16.28 -1.46 39.88
CA LYS A 223 17.06 -0.33 40.43
C LYS A 223 16.76 0.97 39.68
N ARG A 224 16.66 0.90 38.34
CA ARG A 224 16.33 2.07 37.52
C ARG A 224 14.90 2.56 37.75
N ILE A 225 13.93 1.66 37.89
CA ILE A 225 12.54 2.00 38.20
C ILE A 225 12.46 2.72 39.55
N ILE A 226 13.13 2.20 40.59
CA ILE A 226 13.16 2.82 41.92
C ILE A 226 13.78 4.23 41.87
N GLN A 227 14.86 4.42 41.10
CA GLN A 227 15.46 5.74 40.90
C GLN A 227 14.49 6.73 40.24
N LEU A 228 13.69 6.28 39.26
CA LEU A 228 12.71 7.14 38.60
C LEU A 228 11.56 7.52 39.53
N GLU A 229 11.08 6.60 40.37
CA GLU A 229 10.01 6.86 41.33
C GLU A 229 10.44 7.85 42.43
N THR A 230 11.67 7.73 42.94
CA THR A 230 12.23 8.66 43.93
C THR A 230 12.39 10.07 43.36
N MET A 231 12.82 10.18 42.10
CA MET A 231 12.92 11.46 41.40
C MET A 231 11.54 12.12 41.20
N GLN A 232 10.53 11.34 40.80
CA GLN A 232 9.17 11.83 40.66
C GLN A 232 8.59 12.34 41.98
N ARG A 233 8.80 11.63 43.09
CA ARG A 233 8.37 12.08 44.42
C ARG A 233 9.04 13.39 44.83
N THR A 234 10.34 13.51 44.56
CA THR A 234 11.10 14.73 44.87
C THR A 234 10.56 15.95 44.11
N ILE A 235 10.27 15.78 42.81
CA ILE A 235 9.69 16.85 41.99
C ILE A 235 8.29 17.27 42.50
N LEU A 236 7.47 16.30 42.90
CA LEU A 236 6.14 16.59 43.47
C LEU A 236 6.23 17.36 44.80
N ASP A 237 7.19 17.00 45.66
CA ASP A 237 7.42 17.69 46.93
C ASP A 237 7.96 19.12 46.72
N GLU A 238 8.80 19.36 45.71
CA GLU A 238 9.27 20.70 45.35
C GLU A 238 8.14 21.58 44.78
N LEU A 239 7.25 21.00 43.98
CA LEU A 239 6.08 21.70 43.46
C LEU A 239 5.07 22.05 44.56
N ALA A 240 4.95 21.23 45.60
CA ALA A 240 4.06 21.48 46.74
C ALA A 240 4.60 22.55 47.72
N ARG A 241 5.88 22.93 47.64
CA ARG A 241 6.50 23.98 48.48
C ARG A 241 6.51 25.38 47.85
N LYS A 242 6.07 25.53 46.60
CA LYS A 242 5.86 26.83 45.93
C LYS A 242 4.42 27.29 46.08
#